data_AF-A0A3D2SIB0-F1
#
_entry.id   AF-A0A3D2SIB0-F1
#
_cell.length_a   1.000
_cell.length_b   1.000
_cell.length_c   1.000
_cell.angle_alpha   90.00
_cell.angle_beta   90.00
_cell.angle_gamma   90.00
#
_symmetry.space_group_name_H-M   'P 1'
#
loop_
_entity.id
_entity.type
_entity.pdbx_description
1 polymer ?
#
loop_
_entity_poly.entity_id
_entity_poly.type
_entity_poly.pdbx_seq_one_letter_code
_entity_poly.pdbx_strand_id
1 'polypeptide(L)' 'MQFHYQRLAQQIANKIYQQQLLPQQKLSSLRDFADQHQVSISTAQRCYELLEAQGLIEVK' A
#
# COMPACT_ATOMS: atom_id res chain seq x y z
N MET A 1 18.38 8.49 4.53
CA MET A 1 17.57 8.62 3.30
C MET A 1 16.25 7.91 3.53
N GLN A 2 15.13 8.63 3.57
CA GLN A 2 13.80 8.02 3.73
C GLN A 2 13.30 7.60 2.35
N PHE A 3 13.01 6.32 2.17
CA PHE A 3 12.52 5.83 0.90
C PHE A 3 11.06 6.26 0.70
N HIS A 4 10.73 6.73 -0.52
CA HIS A 4 9.39 7.21 -0.85
C HIS A 4 8.31 6.14 -0.60
N TYR A 5 8.62 4.85 -0.83
CA TYR A 5 7.70 3.75 -0.54
C TYR A 5 7.37 3.59 0.94
N GLN A 6 8.31 3.89 1.85
CA GLN A 6 8.06 3.75 3.30
C GLN A 6 7.09 4.81 3.79
N ARG A 7 7.24 6.07 3.34
CA ARG A 7 6.26 7.12 3.68
C ARG A 7 4.88 6.79 3.11
N LEU A 8 4.83 6.33 1.85
CA LEU A 8 3.58 5.92 1.23
C LEU A 8 2.92 4.77 2.00
N ALA A 9 3.70 3.73 2.33
CA ALA A 9 3.24 2.59 3.11
C ALA A 9 2.72 3.01 4.48
N GLN A 10 3.42 3.89 5.18
CA GLN A 10 2.94 4.42 6.47
C GLN A 10 1.70 5.29 6.34
N GLN A 11 1.57 6.10 5.28
CA GLN A 11 0.36 6.88 5.03
C GLN A 11 -0.84 5.97 4.74
N ILE A 12 -0.66 4.94 3.93
CA ILE A 12 -1.71 3.95 3.64
C ILE A 12 -2.04 3.14 4.89
N ALA A 13 -1.04 2.65 5.62
CA ALA A 13 -1.22 1.92 6.87
C ALA A 13 -2.01 2.77 7.88
N ASN A 14 -1.65 4.04 8.07
CA ASN A 14 -2.41 4.94 8.96
C ASN A 14 -3.86 5.11 8.50
N LYS A 15 -4.15 5.21 7.20
CA LYS A 15 -5.53 5.27 6.70
C LYS A 15 -6.30 3.96 6.92
N ILE A 16 -5.62 2.82 6.80
CA ILE A 16 -6.18 1.49 7.10
C ILE A 16 -6.48 1.39 8.61
N TYR A 17 -5.54 1.80 9.47
CA TYR A 17 -5.73 1.84 10.93
C TYR A 17 -6.87 2.78 11.34
N GLN A 18 -7.06 3.89 10.63
CA GLN A 18 -8.19 4.80 10.84
C GLN A 18 -9.53 4.27 10.25
N GLN A 19 -9.58 3.01 9.80
CA GLN A 19 -10.74 2.38 9.16
C GLN A 19 -11.28 3.12 7.92
N GLN A 20 -10.49 4.02 7.31
CA GLN A 20 -10.87 4.68 6.07
C GLN A 20 -10.68 3.77 4.84
N LEU A 21 -9.83 2.75 4.98
CA LEU A 21 -9.58 1.73 3.97
C LEU A 21 -9.77 0.37 4.63
N LEU A 22 -10.73 -0.41 4.13
CA LEU A 22 -10.98 -1.76 4.61
C LEU A 22 -9.96 -2.70 3.94
N PRO A 23 -9.13 -3.43 4.70
CA PRO A 23 -8.25 -4.49 4.20
C PRO A 23 -8.91 -5.50 3.25
N GLN A 24 -10.21 -5.73 3.47
CA GLN A 24 -11.02 -6.71 2.76
C GLN A 24 -11.69 -6.17 1.49
N GLN A 25 -11.64 -4.85 1.21
CA GLN A 25 -12.00 -4.39 -0.12
C GLN A 25 -10.86 -4.73 -1.06
N LYS A 26 -11.16 -5.41 -2.17
CA LYS A 26 -10.20 -5.70 -3.25
C LYS A 26 -9.35 -4.46 -3.50
N LEU A 27 -8.11 -4.48 -3.00
CA LEU A 27 -7.15 -3.44 -3.31
C LEU A 27 -6.99 -3.41 -4.82
N SER A 28 -6.97 -2.20 -5.39
CA SER A 28 -6.66 -1.98 -6.79
C SER A 28 -5.37 -2.74 -7.13
N SER A 29 -5.24 -3.25 -8.36
CA SER A 29 -4.03 -3.98 -8.75
C SER A 29 -2.79 -3.12 -8.51
N LEU A 30 -1.61 -3.73 -8.29
CA LEU A 30 -0.35 -3.00 -8.08
C LEU A 30 -0.13 -1.88 -9.12
N ARG A 31 -0.56 -2.12 -10.37
CA ARG A 31 -0.54 -1.13 -11.45
C ARG A 31 -1.50 0.04 -11.23
N ASP A 32 -2.76 -0.21 -10.90
CA ASP A 32 -3.72 0.85 -10.61
C ASP A 32 -3.29 1.67 -9.41
N PHE A 33 -2.77 1.03 -8.35
CA PHE A 33 -2.24 1.74 -7.20
C PHE A 33 -1.01 2.61 -7.58
N ALA A 34 -0.10 2.06 -8.39
CA ALA A 34 1.05 2.78 -8.89
C ALA A 34 0.63 4.01 -9.72
N ASP A 35 -0.36 3.85 -10.60
CA ASP A 35 -0.89 4.92 -11.43
C ASP A 35 -1.61 6.00 -10.61
N GLN A 36 -2.53 5.60 -9.72
CA GLN A 36 -3.28 6.50 -8.84
C GLN A 36 -2.37 7.34 -7.93
N HIS A 37 -1.29 6.73 -7.45
CA HIS A 37 -0.32 7.42 -6.58
C HIS A 37 0.88 7.99 -7.34
N GLN A 38 0.92 7.88 -8.67
CA GLN A 38 2.02 8.32 -9.53
C GLN A 38 3.39 7.81 -9.04
N VAL A 39 3.45 6.54 -8.64
CA VAL A 39 4.68 5.87 -8.17
C VAL A 39 5.09 4.73 -9.10
N SER A 40 6.37 4.36 -9.07
CA SER A 40 6.83 3.19 -9.82
C SER A 40 6.17 1.90 -9.30
N ILE A 41 5.93 0.94 -10.19
CA ILE A 41 5.40 -0.39 -9.83
C ILE A 41 6.24 -1.05 -8.73
N SER A 42 7.56 -0.91 -8.76
CA SER A 42 8.47 -1.43 -7.72
C SER A 42 8.24 -0.78 -6.35
N THR A 43 7.83 0.49 -6.31
CA THR A 43 7.46 1.21 -5.08
C THR A 43 6.11 0.71 -4.57
N ALA A 44 5.13 0.54 -5.46
CA ALA A 44 3.83 -0.04 -5.13
C ALA A 44 3.95 -1.47 -4.59
N GLN A 45 4.77 -2.31 -5.24
CA GLN A 45 5.04 -3.69 -4.82
C GLN A 45 5.65 -3.74 -3.43
N ARG A 46 6.71 -2.96 -3.17
CA ARG A 46 7.29 -2.84 -1.82
C ARG A 46 6.31 -2.34 -0.78
N CYS A 47 5.40 -1.44 -1.18
CA CYS A 47 4.34 -0.91 -0.32
C CYS A 47 3.38 -2.04 0.10
N TYR A 48 2.94 -2.85 -0.87
CA TYR A 48 2.06 -3.99 -0.63
C TYR A 48 2.75 -5.08 0.20
N GLU A 49 3.99 -5.45 -0.12
CA GLU A 49 4.76 -6.41 0.69
C GLU A 49 4.89 -5.94 2.15
N LEU A 50 5.11 -4.64 2.39
CA LEU A 50 5.17 -4.09 3.75
C LEU A 50 3.82 -4.13 4.47
N LEU A 51 2.73 -3.86 3.75
CA LEU A 51 1.38 -3.90 4.29
C LEU A 51 0.94 -5.34 4.59
N GLU A 52 1.29 -6.29 3.71
CA GLU A 52 1.05 -7.72 3.90
C GLU A 52 1.87 -8.27 5.06
N ALA A 53 3.16 -7.92 5.15
CA ALA A 53 4.01 -8.28 6.29
C ALA A 53 3.49 -7.71 7.62
N GLN A 54 2.73 -6.61 7.59
CA GLN A 54 2.05 -6.04 8.76
C GLN A 54 0.67 -6.65 9.02
N GLY A 55 0.19 -7.58 8.17
CA GLY A 55 -1.14 -8.18 8.27
C GLY A 55 -2.28 -7.22 7.94
N LEU A 56 -1.99 -6.10 7.26
CA LEU A 56 -2.96 -5.07 6.92
C LEU A 56 -3.70 -5.35 5.61
N ILE A 57 -3.12 -6.17 4.74
CA ILE A 57 -3.69 -6.56 3.45
C ILE A 57 -3.37 -8.03 3.17
N GLU A 58 -4.16 -8.69 2.32
CA GLU A 58 -3.89 -10.04 1.82
C GLU A 58 -3.83 -9.97 0.30
N VAL A 59 -2.67 -10.28 -0.29
CA VAL A 59 -2.52 -10.37 -1.74
C VAL A 59 -2.82 -11.81 -2.14
N LYS A 60 -3.90 -12.03 -2.90
CA LYS A 60 -4.32 -13.36 -3.37
C LYS A 60 -4.16 -13.52 -4.87
#